data_AF-A0A1Y4RCR6-F1
#
_entry.id   AF-A0A1Y4RCR6-F1
#
_cell.length_a   1.000
_cell.length_b   1.000
_cell.length_c   1.000
_cell.angle_alpha   90.00
_cell.angle_beta   90.00
_cell.angle_gamma   90.00
#
_symmetry.space_group_name_H-M   'P 1'
#
loop_
_entity.id
_entity.type
_entity.pdbx_description
1 polymer ?
#
loop_
_entity_poly.entity_id
_entity_poly.type
_entity_poly.pdbx_seq_one_letter_code
_entity_poly.pdbx_strand_id
1 'polypeptide(L)' 'MEHDIGSKIKAARIEKKLTQEQIAEVLGVSRQTISNWENGVSLR' A
#
# COMPACT_ATOMS: atom_id res chain seq x y z
N MET A 1 -3.89 13.90 -8.12
CA MET A 1 -3.32 13.13 -9.24
C MET A 1 -3.78 11.70 -9.09
N GLU A 2 -4.71 11.26 -9.92
CA GLU A 2 -5.40 9.95 -9.82
C GLU A 2 -4.62 8.82 -10.54
N HIS A 3 -3.29 8.97 -10.72
CA HIS A 3 -2.53 8.18 -11.70
C HIS A 3 -1.22 7.55 -11.19
N ASP A 4 -0.87 7.64 -9.91
CA ASP A 4 0.29 6.94 -9.37
C ASP A 4 -0.08 5.53 -8.85
N ILE A 5 0.87 4.59 -8.90
CA ILE A 5 0.66 3.20 -8.48
C ILE A 5 0.33 3.07 -6.99
N GLY A 6 0.87 3.96 -6.14
CA GLY A 6 0.61 4.00 -4.71
C GLY A 6 -0.84 4.35 -4.40
N SER A 7 -1.40 5.33 -5.11
CA SER A 7 -2.82 5.69 -5.03
C SER A 7 -3.73 4.52 -5.43
N LYS A 8 -3.35 3.73 -6.45
CA LYS A 8 -4.10 2.53 -6.87
C LYS A 8 -4.06 1.42 -5.82
N ILE A 9 -2.89 1.16 -5.24
CA ILE A 9 -2.71 0.18 -4.15
C ILE A 9 -3.58 0.58 -2.95
N LYS A 10 -3.52 1.85 -2.55
CA LYS A 10 -4.32 2.39 -1.45
C LYS A 10 -5.82 2.27 -1.70
N ALA A 11 -6.29 2.60 -2.90
CA ALA A 11 -7.68 2.49 -3.28
C ALA A 11 -8.18 1.04 -3.19
N ALA A 12 -7.46 0.09 -3.79
CA ALA A 12 -7.82 -1.33 -3.76
C ALA A 12 -7.83 -1.90 -2.31
N ARG A 13 -6.89 -1.46 -1.47
CA ARG A 13 -6.86 -1.85 -0.05
C ARG A 13 -8.09 -1.34 0.70
N ILE A 14 -8.47 -0.08 0.50
CA ILE A 14 -9.65 0.54 1.14
C ILE A 14 -10.94 -0.11 0.64
N GLU A 15 -11.07 -0.38 -0.66
CA GLU A 15 -12.21 -1.08 -1.25
C GLU A 15 -12.42 -2.46 -0.61
N LYS A 16 -11.32 -3.18 -0.35
CA LYS A 16 -11.32 -4.47 0.35
C LYS A 16 -11.43 -4.36 1.87
N LYS A 17 -11.52 -3.15 2.42
CA LYS A 17 -11.58 -2.87 3.87
C LYS A 17 -10.41 -3.46 4.66
N LEU A 18 -9.22 -3.50 4.05
CA LEU A 18 -8.02 -4.03 4.68
C LEU A 18 -7.18 -2.91 5.32
N THR A 19 -6.50 -3.22 6.42
CA THR A 19 -5.44 -2.37 6.97
C THR A 19 -4.14 -2.59 6.19
N GLN A 20 -3.18 -1.67 6.34
CA GLN A 20 -1.85 -1.86 5.75
C GLN A 20 -1.13 -3.09 6.34
N GLU A 21 -1.40 -3.43 7.60
CA GLU A 21 -0.85 -4.63 8.27
C GLU A 21 -1.41 -5.91 7.63
N GLN A 22 -2.72 -5.98 7.42
CA GLN A 22 -3.38 -7.15 6.83
C GLN A 22 -2.92 -7.43 5.41
N ILE A 23 -2.79 -6.40 4.57
CA ILE A 23 -2.31 -6.62 3.20
C ILE A 23 -0.80 -6.93 3.17
N ALA A 24 -0.02 -6.40 4.14
CA ALA A 24 1.39 -6.72 4.28
C ALA A 24 1.59 -8.21 4.60
N GLU A 25 0.80 -8.75 5.53
CA GLU A 25 0.80 -10.17 5.88
C GLU A 25 0.46 -11.05 4.68
N VAL A 26 -0.60 -10.72 3.93
CA VAL A 26 -1.01 -11.46 2.73
C VAL A 26 0.07 -11.44 1.64
N LEU A 27 0.77 -10.33 1.49
CA LEU A 27 1.81 -10.16 0.46
C LEU A 27 3.21 -10.60 0.94
N GLY A 28 3.37 -11.00 2.20
CA GLY A 28 4.66 -11.40 2.78
C GLY A 28 5.68 -10.26 2.83
N VAL A 29 5.22 -9.02 3.02
CA VAL A 29 6.08 -7.82 3.14
C VAL A 29 5.85 -7.13 4.48
N SER A 30 6.68 -6.14 4.82
CA SER A 30 6.44 -5.33 6.01
C SER A 30 5.31 -4.32 5.79
N ARG A 31 4.59 -3.94 6.86
CA ARG A 31 3.63 -2.82 6.79
C ARG A 31 4.28 -1.51 6.32
N GLN A 32 5.55 -1.30 6.65
CA GLN A 32 6.32 -0.15 6.16
C GLN A 32 6.47 -0.18 4.63
N THR A 33 6.68 -1.36 4.03
CA THR A 33 6.73 -1.54 2.58
C THR A 33 5.43 -1.08 1.92
N ILE A 34 4.28 -1.47 2.48
CA ILE A 34 2.96 -1.01 1.99
C ILE A 34 2.82 0.50 2.13
N SER A 35 3.18 1.06 3.28
CA SER A 35 3.14 2.52 3.49
C SER A 35 4.03 3.26 2.49
N ASN A 36 5.21 2.74 2.19
CA ASN A 36 6.14 3.34 1.23
C ASN A 36 5.57 3.33 -0.19
N TRP A 37 4.97 2.20 -0.61
CA TRP A 37 4.26 2.12 -1.89
C TRP A 37 3.11 3.11 -1.97
N GLU A 38 2.25 3.17 -0.96
CA GLU A 38 1.08 4.07 -0.94
C GLU A 38 1.43 5.56 -0.90
N ASN A 39 2.61 5.92 -0.40
CA ASN A 39 3.07 7.31 -0.30
C ASN A 39 4.10 7.70 -1.37
N GLY A 40 4.45 6.79 -2.28
CA GLY A 40 5.46 7.05 -3.32
C GLY A 40 6.88 7.25 -2.79
N VAL A 41 7.15 6.86 -1.54
CA VAL A 41 8.46 6.99 -0.92
C VAL A 41 9.25 5.72 -1.25
N SER A 42 10.10 5.79 -2.27
CA SER A 42 11.12 4.75 -2.47
C SER A 42 12.12 4.86 -1.31
N LEU A 43 12.40 3.74 -0.63
CA LEU A 43 13.48 3.65 0.36
C LEU A 43 14.75 4.23 -0.27
N ARG A 44 15.20 5.38 0.24
CA ARG A 44 16.58 5.83 0.03
C ARG A 44 17.48 5.11 1.02
#